data_AF-A0AAV5CQE3-F1
#
_entry.id   AF-A0AAV5CQE3-F1
#
_cell.length_a   1.000
_cell.length_b   1.000
_cell.length_c   1.000
_cell.angle_alpha   90.00
_cell.angle_beta   90.00
_cell.angle_gamma   90.00
#
_symmetry.space_group_name_H-M   'P 1'
#
loop_
_entity.id
_entity.type
_entity.pdbx_description
1 polymer ?
#
loop_
_entity_poly.entity_id
_entity_poly.type
_entity_poly.pdbx_seq_one_letter_code
_entity_poly.pdbx_strand_id
1 'polypeptide(L)'
;MFHTSVKMEVGDGQVTLFWQDRWIQCKCIEQLAPWVFQAVPAKLRRSRTVADAFTNATWIRDIRGARTVFLIRDFLTLLNLLDPIQLTPGRNDQFIWRWLASGEYSASTAYNFLFQGQFAILGAKELCKVRAPAKIKFIF
;
A
#
# COMPACT_ATOMS: atom_id res chain seq x y z
N MET A 1 11.29 -1.48 -2.67
CA MET A 1 11.58 -2.62 -1.77
C MET A 1 10.66 -2.71 -0.55
N PHE A 2 10.07 -1.62 -0.04
CA PHE A 2 9.18 -1.70 1.15
C PHE A 2 7.76 -2.24 0.86
N HIS A 3 7.16 -1.88 -0.27
CA HIS A 3 5.77 -2.25 -0.60
C HIS A 3 5.55 -3.76 -0.82
N THR A 4 6.61 -4.55 -1.01
CA THR A 4 6.56 -6.01 -1.16
C THR A 4 6.55 -6.77 0.17
N SER A 5 6.84 -6.07 1.26
CA SER A 5 7.07 -6.65 2.59
C SER A 5 5.92 -6.40 3.58
N VAL A 6 4.85 -5.72 3.15
CA VAL A 6 3.71 -5.34 4.00
C VAL A 6 2.44 -5.94 3.43
N LYS A 7 1.69 -6.67 4.26
CA LYS A 7 0.32 -7.13 4.03
C LYS A 7 -0.60 -6.29 4.91
N MET A 8 -1.68 -5.75 4.37
CA MET A 8 -2.75 -5.18 5.21
C MET A 8 -3.83 -6.23 5.43
N GLU A 9 -4.22 -6.43 6.67
CA GLU A 9 -5.47 -7.11 7.03
C GLU A 9 -6.52 -6.06 7.34
N VAL A 10 -7.57 -6.04 6.53
CA VAL A 10 -8.67 -5.11 6.67
C VAL A 10 -9.53 -5.53 7.85
N GLY A 11 -9.73 -4.61 8.78
CA GLY A 11 -10.69 -4.72 9.87
C GLY A 11 -11.92 -3.89 9.53
N ASP A 12 -11.92 -2.64 9.99
CA ASP A 12 -12.97 -1.64 9.76
C ASP A 12 -12.79 -0.87 8.44
N GLY A 13 -11.61 -0.96 7.82
CA GLY A 13 -11.33 -0.43 6.48
C GLY A 13 -11.20 1.08 6.39
N GLN A 14 -11.11 1.79 7.52
CA GLN A 14 -11.06 3.26 7.53
C GLN A 14 -9.69 3.82 7.14
N VAL A 15 -8.62 3.04 7.30
CA VAL A 15 -7.25 3.48 7.03
C VAL A 15 -6.76 2.95 5.69
N THR A 16 -7.13 1.71 5.36
CA THR A 16 -6.73 1.08 4.09
C THR A 16 -7.35 1.75 2.88
N LEU A 17 -6.52 2.11 1.91
CA LEU A 17 -6.94 2.66 0.62
C LEU A 17 -7.37 1.56 -0.34
N PHE A 18 -8.62 1.62 -0.79
CA PHE A 18 -9.24 0.59 -1.61
C PHE A 18 -8.46 0.31 -2.91
N TRP A 19 -8.07 1.36 -3.64
CA TRP A 19 -7.46 1.21 -4.98
C TRP A 19 -5.94 0.98 -4.96
N GLN A 20 -5.23 1.50 -3.95
CA GLN A 20 -3.77 1.55 -3.95
C GLN A 20 -3.12 0.50 -3.05
N ASP A 21 -3.75 0.18 -1.91
CA ASP A 21 -3.12 -0.71 -0.93
C ASP A 21 -3.24 -2.18 -1.33
N ARG A 22 -2.38 -3.00 -0.73
CA ARG A 22 -2.28 -4.44 -0.98
C ARG A 22 -3.06 -5.22 0.06
N TRP A 23 -4.38 -5.16 -0.05
CA TRP A 23 -5.28 -5.68 0.97
C TRP A 23 -6.14 -6.87 0.48
N ILE A 24 -6.18 -7.14 -0.83
CA ILE A 24 -6.85 -8.31 -1.41
C ILE A 24 -5.80 -9.36 -1.78
N GLN A 25 -5.73 -10.48 -1.07
CA GLN A 25 -4.77 -11.56 -1.34
C GLN A 25 -3.31 -11.08 -1.50
N CYS A 26 -2.91 -10.07 -0.72
CA CYS A 26 -1.59 -9.41 -0.79
C CYS A 26 -1.28 -8.68 -2.11
N LYS A 27 -2.30 -8.37 -2.91
CA LYS A 27 -2.21 -7.63 -4.17
C LYS A 27 -3.02 -6.34 -4.11
N CYS A 28 -2.61 -5.35 -4.90
CA CYS A 28 -3.40 -4.15 -5.13
C CYS A 28 -4.36 -4.35 -6.30
N ILE A 29 -5.41 -3.52 -6.36
CA ILE A 29 -6.42 -3.61 -7.42
C ILE A 29 -5.82 -3.36 -8.81
N GLU A 30 -4.78 -2.53 -8.92
CA GLU A 30 -4.02 -2.33 -10.17
C GLU A 30 -3.47 -3.65 -10.75
N GLN A 31 -3.04 -4.59 -9.89
CA GLN A 31 -2.52 -5.90 -10.32
C GLN A 31 -3.63 -6.90 -10.64
N LEU A 32 -4.79 -6.76 -9.99
CA LEU A 32 -5.92 -7.69 -10.15
C LEU A 32 -6.82 -7.31 -11.32
N ALA A 33 -6.99 -6.01 -11.56
CA ALA A 33 -7.96 -5.43 -12.48
C ALA A 33 -7.43 -4.09 -13.04
N PRO A 34 -6.38 -4.14 -13.89
CA PRO A 34 -5.72 -2.94 -14.41
C PRO A 34 -6.67 -2.04 -15.23
N TRP A 35 -7.63 -2.61 -15.96
CA TRP A 35 -8.56 -1.83 -16.78
C TRP A 35 -9.56 -1.05 -15.94
N VAL A 36 -10.04 -1.65 -14.84
CA VAL A 36 -10.89 -0.95 -13.87
C VAL A 36 -10.07 0.14 -13.18
N PHE A 37 -8.85 -0.16 -12.75
CA PHE A 37 -7.99 0.84 -12.10
C PHE A 37 -7.69 2.06 -12.98
N GLN A 38 -7.47 1.85 -14.28
CA GLN A 38 -7.28 2.93 -15.25
C GLN A 38 -8.54 3.78 -15.47
N ALA A 39 -9.72 3.16 -15.38
CA ALA A 39 -11.00 3.86 -15.49
C ALA A 39 -11.35 4.69 -14.24
N VAL A 40 -10.57 4.61 -13.15
CA VAL A 40 -10.81 5.38 -11.93
C VAL A 40 -9.95 6.65 -11.91
N PRO A 41 -10.54 7.84 -11.69
CA PRO A 41 -9.80 9.09 -11.52
C PRO A 41 -8.72 8.99 -10.43
N ALA A 42 -7.53 9.56 -10.71
CA ALA A 42 -6.39 9.51 -9.79
C ALA A 42 -6.69 10.06 -8.38
N LYS A 43 -7.58 11.05 -8.28
CA LYS A 43 -8.03 11.60 -6.99
C LYS A 43 -8.73 10.53 -6.14
N LEU A 44 -9.68 9.81 -6.74
CA LEU A 44 -10.44 8.75 -6.05
C LEU A 44 -9.55 7.57 -5.69
N ARG A 45 -8.56 7.24 -6.55
CA ARG A 45 -7.56 6.21 -6.25
C ARG A 45 -6.78 6.49 -4.96
N ARG A 46 -6.49 7.76 -4.66
CA ARG A 46 -5.67 8.18 -3.51
C ARG A 46 -6.44 8.47 -2.22
N SER A 47 -7.76 8.62 -2.30
CA SER A 47 -8.58 9.05 -1.16
C SER A 47 -9.62 8.02 -0.73
N ARG A 48 -9.98 7.06 -1.59
CA ARG A 48 -11.04 6.10 -1.28
C ARG A 48 -10.53 5.06 -0.29
N THR A 49 -11.13 5.04 0.90
CA THR A 49 -10.91 3.99 1.91
C THR A 49 -11.71 2.73 1.56
N VAL A 50 -11.33 1.59 2.14
CA VAL A 50 -12.10 0.34 1.98
C VAL A 50 -13.48 0.49 2.61
N ALA A 51 -13.60 1.12 3.78
CA ALA A 51 -14.88 1.39 4.42
C ALA A 51 -15.83 2.20 3.51
N ASP A 52 -15.33 3.28 2.92
CA ASP A 52 -16.12 4.11 2.00
C ASP A 52 -16.50 3.32 0.75
N ALA A 53 -15.57 2.55 0.19
CA ALA A 53 -15.77 1.76 -1.02
C ALA A 53 -16.91 0.76 -0.86
N PHE A 54 -16.94 0.02 0.25
CA PHE A 54 -18.01 -0.95 0.54
C PHE A 54 -19.33 -0.27 0.90
N THR A 55 -19.30 0.90 1.53
CA THR A 55 -20.51 1.66 1.85
C THR A 55 -21.27 2.00 0.56
N ASN A 56 -22.48 1.44 0.41
CA ASN A 56 -23.34 1.59 -0.77
C ASN A 56 -22.65 1.22 -2.11
N ALA A 57 -21.66 0.32 -2.08
CA ALA A 57 -20.86 -0.06 -3.24
C ALA A 57 -20.32 1.15 -4.03
N THR A 58 -19.86 2.20 -3.34
CA THR A 58 -19.40 3.43 -3.98
C THR A 58 -18.21 3.21 -4.91
N TRP A 59 -17.42 2.16 -4.69
CA TRP A 59 -16.33 1.78 -5.60
C TRP A 59 -16.80 1.53 -7.04
N ILE A 60 -18.04 1.08 -7.24
CA ILE A 60 -18.62 0.91 -8.58
C ILE A 60 -18.82 2.27 -9.25
N ARG A 61 -19.22 3.29 -8.47
CA ARG A 61 -19.45 4.67 -8.94
C ARG A 61 -18.15 5.40 -9.27
N ASP A 62 -17.02 4.94 -8.73
CA ASP A 62 -15.71 5.51 -8.99
C ASP A 62 -15.22 5.21 -10.41
N ILE A 63 -15.77 4.19 -11.07
CA ILE A 63 -15.39 3.75 -12.42
C ILE A 63 -15.99 4.73 -13.45
N ARG A 64 -15.13 5.53 -14.07
CA ARG A 64 -15.49 6.55 -15.07
C ARG A 64 -14.74 6.25 -16.37
N GLY A 65 -15.29 5.37 -17.19
CA GLY A 65 -14.66 4.98 -18.46
C GLY A 65 -15.59 4.25 -19.41
N ALA A 66 -15.13 4.08 -20.64
CA ALA A 66 -15.83 3.30 -21.65
C ALA A 66 -15.95 1.83 -21.20
N ARG A 67 -17.14 1.23 -21.39
CA ARG A 67 -17.44 -0.15 -21.01
C ARG A 67 -16.87 -1.13 -22.03
N THR A 68 -15.55 -1.26 -22.07
CA THR A 68 -14.86 -2.24 -22.90
C THR A 68 -15.03 -3.65 -22.32
N VAL A 69 -14.91 -4.68 -23.17
CA VAL A 69 -14.98 -6.09 -22.73
C VAL A 69 -13.93 -6.39 -21.65
N PHE A 70 -12.74 -5.81 -21.77
CA PHE A 70 -11.68 -5.95 -20.78
C PHE A 70 -12.05 -5.36 -19.41
N LEU A 71 -12.66 -4.17 -19.40
CA LEU A 71 -13.14 -3.55 -18.17
C LEU A 71 -14.23 -4.40 -17.51
N ILE A 72 -15.16 -4.97 -18.30
CA ILE A 72 -16.22 -5.84 -17.77
C ILE A 72 -15.63 -7.10 -17.14
N ARG A 73 -14.65 -7.73 -17.81
CA ARG A 73 -13.95 -8.91 -17.27
C ARG A 73 -13.25 -8.59 -15.94
N ASP A 74 -12.52 -7.48 -15.90
CA ASP A 74 -11.81 -7.03 -14.69
C ASP A 74 -12.79 -6.69 -13.57
N PHE A 75 -13.92 -6.06 -13.90
CA PHE A 75 -14.99 -5.76 -12.95
C PHE A 75 -15.57 -7.03 -12.33
N LEU A 76 -15.91 -8.05 -13.13
CA LEU A 76 -16.41 -9.33 -12.61
C LEU A 76 -15.37 -10.04 -11.74
N THR A 77 -14.10 -9.95 -12.12
CA THR A 77 -12.99 -10.50 -11.33
C THR A 77 -12.92 -9.84 -9.96
N LEU A 78 -13.00 -8.51 -9.89
CA LEU A 78 -13.05 -7.79 -8.61
C LEU A 78 -14.31 -8.13 -7.82
N LEU A 79 -15.47 -8.18 -8.46
CA LEU A 79 -16.72 -8.47 -7.77
C LEU A 79 -16.66 -9.82 -7.03
N ASN A 80 -16.16 -10.87 -7.69
CA ASN A 80 -15.99 -12.19 -7.07
C ASN A 80 -14.95 -12.19 -5.93
N LEU A 81 -13.91 -11.36 -6.02
CA LEU A 81 -12.91 -11.25 -4.97
C LEU A 81 -13.41 -10.47 -3.75
N LEU A 82 -14.32 -9.51 -3.97
CA LEU A 82 -14.88 -8.66 -2.92
C LEU A 82 -16.09 -9.28 -2.22
N ASP A 83 -16.84 -10.15 -2.92
CA ASP A 83 -18.04 -10.83 -2.39
C ASP A 83 -17.85 -11.52 -1.02
N PRO A 84 -16.78 -12.31 -0.78
CA PRO A 84 -16.59 -12.96 0.50
C PRO A 84 -16.07 -12.01 1.60
N ILE A 85 -15.70 -10.77 1.28
CA ILE A 85 -15.06 -9.85 2.22
C ILE A 85 -16.13 -9.15 3.06
N GLN A 86 -16.07 -9.37 4.38
CA GLN A 86 -16.90 -8.67 5.34
C GLN A 86 -16.02 -7.80 6.23
N LEU A 87 -16.34 -6.50 6.27
CA LEU A 87 -15.69 -5.56 7.20
C LEU A 87 -16.20 -5.83 8.61
N THR A 88 -15.29 -5.81 9.59
CA THR A 88 -15.61 -5.99 11.01
C THR A 88 -15.64 -4.62 11.68
N PRO A 89 -16.82 -4.05 11.99
CA PRO A 89 -16.91 -2.74 12.62
C PRO A 89 -16.21 -2.75 13.98
N GLY A 90 -15.38 -1.73 14.24
CA GLY A 90 -14.68 -1.57 15.51
C GLY A 90 -13.37 -2.35 15.66
N ARG A 91 -12.96 -3.15 14.67
CA ARG A 91 -11.62 -3.72 14.61
C ARG A 91 -10.73 -2.83 13.73
N ASN A 92 -9.71 -2.20 14.30
CA ASN A 92 -8.79 -1.40 13.50
C ASN A 92 -8.08 -2.23 12.41
N ASP A 93 -7.86 -1.63 11.25
CA ASP A 93 -6.99 -2.17 10.20
C ASP A 93 -5.60 -2.52 10.74
N GLN A 94 -5.10 -3.71 10.39
CA GLN A 94 -3.81 -4.21 10.86
C GLN A 94 -2.79 -4.25 9.72
N PHE A 95 -1.63 -3.65 9.98
CA PHE A 95 -0.46 -3.75 9.11
C PHE A 95 0.36 -4.97 9.55
N ILE A 96 0.35 -6.02 8.74
CA ILE A 96 1.15 -7.22 8.96
C ILE A 96 2.45 -7.12 8.17
N TRP A 97 3.56 -7.05 8.87
CA TRP A 97 4.88 -7.08 8.24
C TRP A 97 5.29 -8.52 7.92
N ARG A 98 5.55 -8.81 6.65
CA ARG A 98 5.67 -10.19 6.11
C ARG A 98 6.90 -10.96 6.60
N TRP A 99 7.92 -10.30 7.17
CA TRP A 99 9.16 -10.95 7.62
C TRP A 99 9.36 -11.00 9.15
N LEU A 100 8.35 -10.67 9.95
CA LEU A 100 8.33 -10.99 11.39
C LEU A 100 7.21 -12.00 11.70
N ALA A 101 7.53 -13.04 12.48
CA ALA A 101 6.54 -13.99 13.00
C ALA A 101 5.48 -13.33 13.92
N SER A 102 5.77 -12.14 14.45
CA SER A 102 4.86 -11.36 15.30
C SER A 102 3.95 -10.39 14.53
N GLY A 103 4.21 -10.12 13.24
CA GLY A 103 3.37 -9.24 12.41
C GLY A 103 3.44 -7.73 12.70
N GLU A 104 4.05 -7.29 13.81
CA GLU A 104 4.08 -5.87 14.20
C GLU A 104 5.13 -5.04 13.45
N TYR A 105 4.73 -3.82 13.05
CA TYR A 105 5.60 -2.83 12.43
C TYR A 105 6.35 -2.00 13.49
N SER A 106 7.67 -1.88 13.34
CA SER A 106 8.47 -0.87 14.04
C SER A 106 9.52 -0.29 13.10
N ALA A 107 9.81 1.01 13.22
CA ALA A 107 10.85 1.67 12.42
C ALA A 107 12.24 1.02 12.63
N SER A 108 12.48 0.43 13.81
CA SER A 108 13.72 -0.27 14.13
C SER A 108 13.90 -1.57 13.35
N THR A 109 12.83 -2.33 13.14
CA THR A 109 12.89 -3.59 12.37
C THR A 109 13.04 -3.30 10.87
N ALA A 110 12.30 -2.33 10.34
CA ALA A 110 12.46 -1.88 8.95
C ALA A 110 13.89 -1.42 8.64
N TYR A 111 14.51 -0.67 9.57
CA TYR A 111 15.90 -0.26 9.46
C TYR A 111 16.86 -1.47 9.50
N ASN A 112 16.71 -2.36 10.48
CA ASN A 112 17.56 -3.54 10.61
C ASN A 112 17.51 -4.46 9.38
N PHE A 113 16.34 -4.68 8.79
CA PHE A 113 16.21 -5.49 7.57
C PHE A 113 16.78 -4.80 6.32
N LEU A 114 16.76 -3.47 6.25
CA LEU A 114 17.38 -2.74 5.15
C LEU A 114 18.90 -2.93 5.10
N PHE A 115 19.50 -3.14 6.28
CA PHE A 115 20.95 -3.27 6.46
C PHE A 115 21.41 -4.72 6.72
N GLN A 116 20.49 -5.68 6.88
CA GLN A 116 20.86 -7.11 6.93
C GLN A 116 21.46 -7.54 5.59
N GLY A 117 22.74 -7.90 5.61
CA GLY A 117 23.51 -8.31 4.43
C GLY A 117 24.33 -7.19 3.77
N GLN A 118 24.23 -5.94 4.26
CA GLN A 118 25.20 -4.90 3.90
C GLN A 118 26.39 -4.99 4.86
N PHE A 119 27.56 -5.31 4.33
CA PHE A 119 28.80 -5.22 5.10
C PHE A 119 28.97 -3.76 5.52
N ALA A 120 29.17 -3.51 6.82
CA ALA A 120 29.56 -2.18 7.29
C ALA A 120 30.82 -1.78 6.52
N ILE A 121 30.73 -0.71 5.72
CA ILE A 121 31.89 -0.15 5.03
C ILE A 121 32.95 0.10 6.11
N LEU A 122 34.16 -0.42 5.93
CA LEU A 122 35.26 -0.20 6.86
C LEU A 122 35.44 1.32 7.01
N GLY A 123 35.12 1.87 8.20
CA GLY A 123 35.15 3.32 8.44
C GLY A 123 33.78 4.02 8.57
N ALA A 124 32.64 3.31 8.58
CA ALA A 124 31.33 3.92 8.82
C ALA A 124 31.24 4.69 10.17
N LYS A 125 31.98 4.22 11.19
CA LYS A 125 32.14 4.94 12.47
C LYS A 125 32.88 6.28 12.32
N GLU A 126 33.79 6.40 11.36
CA GLU A 126 34.53 7.63 11.11
C GLU A 126 33.70 8.63 10.30
N LEU A 127 32.90 8.17 9.34
CA LEU A 127 31.93 9.02 8.63
C LEU A 127 30.87 9.62 9.56
N CYS A 128 30.36 8.85 10.52
CA CYS A 128 29.35 9.33 11.47
C CYS A 128 29.90 10.32 12.53
N LYS A 129 31.22 10.43 12.68
CA LYS A 129 31.87 11.41 13.57
C LYS A 129 32.14 12.75 12.89
N VAL A 130 32.11 12.81 11.56
CA VAL A 130 32.33 14.05 10.83
C VAL A 130 31.07 14.90 10.93
N ARG A 131 31.13 16.00 11.69
CA ARG A 131 30.12 17.05 11.63
C ARG A 131 30.01 17.52 10.18
N ALA A 132 28.78 17.58 9.66
CA ALA A 132 28.52 18.13 8.34
C ALA A 132 29.19 19.52 8.22
N PRO A 133 30.02 19.76 7.21
CA PRO A 133 30.65 21.06 7.02
C PRO A 133 29.56 22.13 6.89
N ALA A 134 29.73 23.25 7.60
CA ALA A 134 28.78 24.36 7.56
C ALA A 134 28.61 24.85 6.12
N LYS A 135 27.36 25.18 5.75
CA LYS A 135 26.90 25.63 4.43
C LYS A 135 27.99 26.37 3.63
N ILE A 136 28.55 25.70 2.63
CA ILE A 136 29.36 26.36 1.60
C ILE A 136 28.38 27.19 0.76
N LYS A 137 28.54 28.53 0.77
CA LYS A 137 27.86 29.40 -0.19
C LYS A 137 28.63 29.31 -1.51
N PHE A 138 27.98 28.82 -2.56
CA PHE A 138 28.46 29.00 -3.92
C PHE A 138 28.33 30.49 -4.28
N ILE A 139 29.46 31.13 -4.55
CA ILE A 139 29.48 32.45 -5.19
C ILE A 139 29.76 32.15 -6.67
N PHE A 140 28.81 32.54 -7.51
CA PHE A 140 28.90 32.47 -8.97
C PHE A 140 29.94 33.45 -9.50
#